data_AF-A0A923FJ75-F1
#
_entry.id   AF-A0A923FJ75-F1
#
_cell.length_a   1.000
_cell.length_b   1.000
_cell.length_c   1.000
_cell.angle_alpha   90.00
_cell.angle_beta   90.00
_cell.angle_gamma   90.00
#
_symmetry.space_group_name_H-M   'P 1'
#
loop_
_entity.id
_entity.type
_entity.pdbx_description
1 polymer ?
#
loop_
_entity_poly.entity_id
_entity_poly.type
_entity_poly.pdbx_seq_one_letter_code
_entity_poly.pdbx_strand_id
1 'polypeptide(L)' 'MSNEALVLHRRMRLLQPDALHCREVELRLAEDGSHVLLNHYVELYRHQRLGWCALRQHRVPLAAIVRWMIDNGEQMRG' A
#
# COMPACT_ATOMS: atom_id res chain seq x y z
N MET A 1 -15.78 -3.70 -12.37
CA MET A 1 -15.13 -4.62 -11.41
C MET A 1 -14.53 -3.75 -10.33
N SER A 2 -14.80 -4.01 -9.05
CA SER A 2 -14.25 -3.18 -7.98
C SER A 2 -12.73 -3.31 -8.02
N ASN A 3 -12.05 -2.19 -8.28
CA ASN A 3 -10.59 -2.13 -8.30
C ASN A 3 -10.11 -2.04 -6.86
N GLU A 4 -10.41 -3.10 -6.10
CA GLU A 4 -10.13 -3.21 -4.68
C GLU A 4 -8.62 -3.24 -4.47
N ALA A 5 -8.18 -2.47 -3.49
CA ALA A 5 -6.77 -2.44 -3.15
C ALA A 5 -6.38 -3.72 -2.40
N LEU A 6 -5.29 -4.35 -2.83
CA LEU A 6 -4.65 -5.42 -2.10
C LEU A 6 -3.78 -4.81 -0.99
N VAL A 7 -4.24 -4.95 0.26
CA VAL A 7 -3.47 -4.52 1.43
C VAL A 7 -2.34 -5.52 1.67
N LEU A 8 -1.09 -5.11 1.40
CA LEU A 8 0.09 -5.95 1.60
C LEU A 8 0.55 -5.94 3.06
N HIS A 9 0.46 -4.78 3.71
CA HIS A 9 0.91 -4.61 5.08
C HIS A 9 0.09 -3.54 5.76
N ARG A 10 -0.43 -3.82 6.95
CA ARG A 10 -1.08 -2.83 7.82
C ARG A 10 -0.57 -2.96 9.23
N ARG A 11 -0.19 -1.85 9.82
CA ARG A 11 0.21 -1.77 11.23
C ARG A 11 -0.44 -0.58 11.89
N MET A 12 -1.17 -0.88 12.96
CA MET A 12 -1.72 0.12 13.87
C MET A 12 -0.98 0.07 15.19
N ARG A 13 -0.69 1.22 15.77
CA ARG A 13 -0.07 1.36 17.09
C ARG A 13 -0.72 2.51 17.84
N LEU A 14 -1.17 2.23 19.05
CA LEU A 14 -1.49 3.28 20.01
C LEU A 14 -0.16 3.88 20.50
N LEU A 15 0.05 5.18 20.27
CA LEU A 15 1.24 5.88 20.76
C LEU A 15 0.99 6.52 22.13
N GLN A 16 -0.21 7.06 22.32
CA GLN A 16 -0.72 7.69 23.54
C GLN A 16 -2.22 7.35 23.63
N PRO A 17 -2.87 7.46 24.81
CA PRO A 17 -4.30 7.16 24.96
C PRO A 17 -5.22 7.87 23.96
N ASP A 18 -4.79 9.02 23.43
CA ASP A 18 -5.51 9.84 22.46
C ASP A 18 -4.88 9.86 21.05
N ALA A 19 -3.84 9.04 20.81
CA ALA A 19 -3.06 9.06 19.57
C ALA A 19 -2.88 7.67 18.94
N LEU A 20 -3.41 7.48 17.74
CA LEU A 20 -3.29 6.25 16.96
C LEU A 20 -2.43 6.49 15.72
N HIS A 21 -1.39 5.70 15.55
CA HIS A 21 -0.54 5.71 14.37
C HIS A 21 -0.85 4.50 13.49
N CYS A 22 -1.24 4.76 12.24
CA CYS A 22 -1.49 3.77 11.22
C CYS A 22 -0.43 3.87 10.12
N ARG A 23 0.05 2.73 9.65
CA ARG A 23 0.93 2.62 8.48
C ARG A 23 0.45 1.46 7.63
N GLU A 24 0.24 1.70 6.34
CA GLU A 24 -0.04 0.60 5.42
C GLU A 24 0.56 0.78 4.04
N VAL A 25 0.77 -0.37 3.42
CA VAL A 25 1.20 -0.53 2.05
C VAL A 25 0.09 -1.27 1.33
N GLU A 26 -0.47 -0.65 0.29
CA GLU A 26 -1.46 -1.26 -0.57
C GLU A 26 -1.01 -1.23 -2.04
N LEU A 27 -1.46 -2.23 -2.79
CA LEU A 27 -1.35 -2.29 -4.24
C LEU A 27 -2.73 -2.14 -4.87
N ARG A 28 -2.83 -1.35 -5.94
CA ARG A 28 -4.06 -1.23 -6.74
C ARG A 28 -3.71 -1.27 -8.23
N LEU A 29 -4.57 -1.85 -9.06
CA LEU A 29 -4.46 -1.66 -10.50
C LEU A 29 -4.87 -0.22 -10.83
N ALA A 30 -4.19 0.48 -11.72
CA ALA A 30 -4.67 1.76 -12.21
C ALA A 30 -5.93 1.54 -13.09
N GLU A 31 -6.76 2.57 -13.25
CA GLU A 31 -7.95 2.49 -14.11
C GLU A 31 -7.61 2.15 -15.56
N ASP A 32 -6.41 2.51 -16.02
CA ASP A 32 -5.90 2.18 -17.35
C ASP A 32 -5.55 0.69 -17.54
N GLY A 33 -5.59 -0.12 -16.48
CA GLY A 33 -5.27 -1.55 -16.50
C GLY A 33 -3.81 -1.91 -16.81
N SER A 34 -2.96 -0.90 -17.07
CA SER A 34 -1.58 -1.05 -17.55
C SER A 34 -0.54 -0.68 -16.50
N HIS A 35 -0.97 -0.07 -15.39
CA HIS A 35 -0.12 0.27 -14.26
C HIS A 35 -0.62 -0.31 -12.96
N VAL A 36 0.30 -0.55 -12.04
CA VAL A 36 0.03 -0.82 -10.64
C VAL A 36 0.44 0.41 -9.83
N LEU A 37 -0.42 0.79 -8.91
CA LEU A 37 -0.21 1.85 -7.93
C LEU A 37 0.21 1.18 -6.62
N LEU A 38 1.42 1.50 -6.16
CA LEU A 38 1.89 1.15 -4.82
C LEU A 38 1.74 2.39 -3.95
N ASN A 39 0.79 2.32 -3.02
CA ASN A 39 0.55 3.39 -2.06
C ASN A 39 1.15 2.99 -0.72
N HIS A 40 1.96 3.88 -0.17
CA HIS A 40 2.45 3.79 1.20
C HIS A 40 1.87 4.96 1.98
N TYR A 41 0.92 4.66 2.88
CA TYR A 41 0.30 5.67 3.72
C TYR A 41 0.78 5.57 5.16
N VAL A 42 0.89 6.74 5.78
CA VAL A 42 1.17 6.91 7.20
C VAL A 42 0.22 7.97 7.74
N GLU A 43 -0.53 7.62 8.78
CA GLU A 43 -1.51 8.51 9.37
C GLU A 43 -1.38 8.51 10.89
N LEU A 44 -1.37 9.71 11.48
CA LEU A 44 -1.45 9.90 12.92
C LEU A 44 -2.77 10.57 13.26
N TYR A 45 -3.68 9.80 13.84
CA TYR A 45 -4.92 10.29 14.42
C TYR A 45 -4.66 10.83 15.83
N ARG A 46 -5.22 11.99 16.15
CA ARG A 46 -5.23 12.56 17.51
C ARG A 46 -6.62 13.08 17.84
N HIS A 47 -7.14 12.78 19.02
CA HIS A 47 -8.52 13.15 19.38
C HIS A 47 -8.75 14.67 19.52
N GLN A 48 -7.75 15.42 19.99
CA GLN A 48 -7.87 16.86 20.29
C GLN A 48 -6.91 17.76 19.48
N ARG A 49 -6.19 17.20 18.50
CA ARG A 49 -5.23 17.94 17.67
C ARG A 49 -5.39 17.54 16.21
N LEU A 50 -5.03 18.45 15.30
CA LEU A 50 -4.86 18.11 13.89
C LEU A 50 -3.90 16.92 13.78
N GLY A 51 -4.40 15.81 13.25
CA GLY A 51 -3.59 14.69 12.82
C GLY A 51 -2.72 15.09 11.63
N TRP A 52 -1.88 14.16 11.18
CA TRP A 52 -1.17 14.32 9.91
C TRP A 52 -1.24 13.03 9.12
N CYS A 53 -1.25 13.17 7.80
CA CYS A 53 -1.26 12.07 6.85
C CYS A 53 -0.17 12.33 5.80
N ALA A 54 0.62 11.31 5.52
CA ALA A 54 1.54 11.30 4.40
C ALA A 54 1.21 10.11 3.50
N LEU A 55 1.02 10.41 2.21
CA LEU A 55 0.82 9.42 1.18
C LEU A 55 2.00 9.50 0.21
N ARG A 56 2.70 8.38 0.03
CA ARG A 56 3.67 8.22 -1.05
C ARG A 56 3.10 7.22 -2.05
N GLN A 57 2.92 7.66 -3.28
CA GLN A 57 2.38 6.84 -4.35
C GLN A 57 3.45 6.61 -5.42
N HIS A 58 3.56 5.37 -5.87
CA HIS A 58 4.37 4.97 -7.00
C HIS A 58 3.48 4.38 -8.07
N ARG A 59 3.70 4.78 -9.33
CA ARG A 59 3.04 4.19 -10.50
C ARG A 59 4.07 3.39 -11.28
N VAL A 60 3.79 2.10 -11.47
CA VAL A 60 4.71 1.16 -12.11
C VAL A 60 3.99 0.44 -13.23
N PRO A 61 4.56 0.31 -14.44
CA PRO A 61 3.96 -0.50 -15.49
C PRO A 61 3.72 -1.93 -15.02
N LEU A 62 2.51 -2.45 -15.19
CA LEU A 62 2.14 -3.81 -14.79
C LEU A 62 3.06 -4.83 -15.46
N ALA A 63 3.36 -4.64 -16.75
CA ALA A 63 4.26 -5.51 -17.49
C ALA A 63 5.67 -5.58 -16.87
N ALA A 64 6.16 -4.49 -16.27
CA ALA A 64 7.45 -4.48 -15.59
C ALA A 64 7.43 -5.31 -14.30
N ILE A 65 6.34 -5.23 -13.52
CA ILE A 65 6.15 -6.06 -12.32
C ILE A 65 6.04 -7.53 -12.70
N VAL A 66 5.22 -7.86 -13.71
CA VAL A 66 5.06 -9.23 -14.21
C VAL A 66 6.39 -9.82 -14.64
N ARG A 67 7.18 -9.08 -15.45
CA ARG A 67 8.50 -9.53 -15.86
C ARG A 67 9.42 -9.74 -14.66
N TRP A 68 9.44 -8.80 -13.70
CA TRP A 68 10.25 -8.96 -12.49
C TRP A 68 9.85 -10.21 -11.68
N MET A 69 8.55 -10.49 -11.54
CA MET A 69 8.07 -11.69 -10.84
C MET A 69 8.46 -12.98 -11.55
N ILE A 70 8.46 -13.00 -12.88
CA ILE A 70 8.94 -14.16 -13.66
C ILE A 70 10.44 -14.37 -13.41
N ASP A 71 11.21 -13.29 -13.43
CA ASP A 71 12.67 -13.36 -13.33
C ASP A 71 13.16 -13.65 -11.90
N ASN A 72 12.40 -13.27 -10.86
CA ASN A 72 12.83 -13.30 -9.46
C ASN A 72 11.93 -14.14 -8.54
N GLY A 73 10.81 -14.65 -9.04
CA GLY A 73 9.86 -15.43 -8.25
C GLY A 73 10.42 -16.80 -7.89
N GLU A 74 10.16 -17.26 -6.68
CA GLU A 74 10.48 -18.63 -6.30
C GLU A 74 9.56 -19.61 -7.05
N GLN A 75 10.17 -20.56 -7.75
CA GLN A 75 9.42 -21.61 -8.43
C GLN A 75 8.88 -22.59 -7.38
N MET A 76 7.56 -22.59 -7.17
CA MET A 76 6.93 -23.61 -6.34
C MET A 76 7.06 -24.96 -7.05
N ARG A 77 7.88 -25.86 -6.50
CA ARG A 77 7.90 -27.28 -6.89
C ARG A 77 6.67 -27.93 -6.27
N GLY A 78 5.67 -28.22 -7.11
CA GLY A 78 4.57 -29.12 -6.77
C GLY A 78 4.98 -30.58 -6.88
#